data_AF-A0AAN8V3X1-F1
#
_entry.id   AF-A0AAN8V3X1-F1
#
_cell.length_a   1.000
_cell.length_b   1.000
_cell.length_c   1.000
_cell.angle_alpha   90.00
_cell.angle_beta   90.00
_cell.angle_gamma   90.00
#
_symmetry.space_group_name_H-M   'P 1'
#
loop_
_entity.id
_entity.type
_entity.pdbx_description
1 polymer ?
#
loop_
_entity_poly.entity_id
_entity_poly.type
_entity_poly.pdbx_seq_one_letter_code
_entity_poly.pdbx_strand_id
1 'polypeptide(L)'
;MFGKIVNWAPQEEVLAHPSTGCFVSHCGWNSVMEGISVGVPFLCWPCFADQLYAQTCICDAWKIGLKFEKDKDGLIVRQEIKTKITELFSSDSIKENALKLRDKARESVSEGGTSSRLIKSFIEQIKS
;
A
#
# COMPACT_ATOMS: atom_id res chain seq x y z
N MET A 1 -20.49 -1.97 -16.07
CA MET A 1 -19.66 -1.19 -15.13
C MET A 1 -18.79 -0.27 -15.96
N PHE A 2 -18.95 1.05 -15.81
CA PHE A 2 -18.14 2.02 -16.56
C PHE A 2 -17.00 2.48 -15.65
N GLY A 3 -15.76 2.30 -16.09
CA GLY A 3 -14.59 2.90 -15.43
C GLY A 3 -14.45 4.35 -15.85
N LYS A 4 -13.92 5.19 -14.96
CA LYS A 4 -13.60 6.59 -15.24
C LYS A 4 -12.08 6.78 -15.14
N ILE A 5 -11.48 7.25 -16.22
CA ILE A 5 -10.07 7.65 -16.24
C ILE A 5 -10.04 9.17 -16.04
N VAL A 6 -9.22 9.62 -15.09
CA VAL A 6 -9.01 11.04 -14.78
C VAL A 6 -7.52 11.30 -14.68
N ASN A 7 -7.09 12.52 -15.00
CA ASN A 7 -5.68 12.91 -14.88
C ASN A 7 -5.22 12.99 -13.42
N TRP A 8 -6.13 13.31 -12.51
CA TRP A 8 -5.87 13.42 -11.09
C TRP A 8 -7.12 13.06 -10.29
N ALA A 9 -6.93 12.43 -9.14
CA ALA A 9 -7.95 12.13 -8.16
C ALA A 9 -7.40 12.42 -6.75
N PRO A 10 -8.26 12.79 -5.78
CA PRO A 10 -7.85 12.98 -4.39
C PRO A 10 -7.52 11.62 -3.75
N GLN A 11 -6.29 11.14 -3.92
CA GLN A 11 -5.89 9.77 -3.59
C GLN A 11 -6.22 9.39 -2.14
N GLU A 12 -5.91 10.26 -1.17
CA GLU A 12 -6.22 10.03 0.23
C GLU A 12 -7.72 9.81 0.49
N GLU A 13 -8.58 10.64 -0.11
CA GLU A 13 -10.05 10.51 0.02
C GLU A 13 -10.56 9.24 -0.66
N VAL A 14 -10.03 8.91 -1.85
CA VAL A 14 -10.39 7.68 -2.57
C VAL A 14 -9.98 6.45 -1.75
N LEU A 15 -8.76 6.44 -1.20
CA LEU A 15 -8.27 5.34 -0.38
C LEU A 15 -9.02 5.21 0.95
N ALA A 16 -9.43 6.32 1.56
CA ALA A 16 -10.20 6.31 2.79
C ALA A 16 -11.67 5.89 2.59
N HIS A 17 -12.17 5.87 1.36
CA HIS A 17 -13.56 5.54 1.08
C HIS A 17 -13.87 4.05 1.38
N PRO A 18 -14.95 3.72 2.13
CA PRO A 18 -15.26 2.33 2.52
C PRO A 18 -15.47 1.36 1.35
N SER A 19 -15.81 1.86 0.17
CA SER A 19 -15.98 1.04 -1.04
C SER A 19 -14.66 0.69 -1.75
N THR A 20 -13.53 1.24 -1.31
CA THR A 20 -12.22 0.94 -1.90
C THR A 20 -11.73 -0.42 -1.41
N GLY A 21 -11.75 -1.41 -2.32
CA GLY A 21 -11.38 -2.78 -1.98
C GLY A 21 -9.90 -3.13 -2.23
N CYS A 22 -9.23 -2.43 -3.14
CA CYS A 22 -7.81 -2.66 -3.44
C CYS A 22 -7.17 -1.42 -4.06
N PHE A 23 -5.85 -1.31 -3.95
CA PHE A 23 -5.06 -0.24 -4.54
C PHE A 23 -4.05 -0.80 -5.55
N VAL A 24 -4.31 -0.61 -6.84
CA VAL A 24 -3.31 -0.84 -7.87
C VAL A 24 -2.34 0.34 -7.87
N SER A 25 -1.08 0.10 -7.52
CA SER A 25 -0.12 1.18 -7.27
C SER A 25 1.22 0.89 -7.90
N HIS A 26 1.93 1.94 -8.29
CA HIS A 26 3.33 1.89 -8.70
C HIS A 26 4.29 1.74 -7.51
N CYS A 27 3.77 1.60 -6.28
CA CYS A 27 4.57 1.36 -5.07
C CYS A 27 5.49 2.53 -4.68
N GLY A 28 5.20 3.76 -5.08
CA GLY A 28 5.90 4.94 -4.57
C GLY A 28 5.65 5.11 -3.07
N TRP A 29 6.69 5.42 -2.28
CA TRP A 29 6.66 5.34 -0.82
C TRP A 29 5.50 6.14 -0.18
N ASN A 30 5.20 7.34 -0.68
CA ASN A 30 4.07 8.13 -0.17
C ASN A 30 2.73 7.40 -0.35
N SER A 31 2.49 6.83 -1.54
CA SER A 31 1.29 6.04 -1.83
C SER A 31 1.21 4.76 -0.99
N VAL A 32 2.36 4.15 -0.70
CA VAL A 32 2.44 3.00 0.20
C VAL A 32 2.05 3.39 1.62
N MET A 33 2.57 4.50 2.14
CA MET A 33 2.23 5.00 3.48
C MET A 33 0.75 5.37 3.59
N GLU A 34 0.18 6.04 2.57
CA GLU A 34 -1.24 6.35 2.51
C GLU A 34 -2.10 5.08 2.55
N GLY A 35 -1.81 4.09 1.69
CA GLY A 35 -2.55 2.82 1.66
C GLY A 35 -2.42 2.01 2.96
N ILE A 36 -1.25 2.00 3.59
CA ILE A 36 -1.05 1.41 4.93
C ILE A 36 -1.90 2.14 5.98
N SER A 37 -1.95 3.48 5.94
CA SER A 37 -2.66 4.28 6.95
C SER A 37 -4.19 4.06 6.97
N VAL A 38 -4.75 3.56 5.86
CA VAL A 38 -6.16 3.18 5.71
C VAL A 38 -6.39 1.67 5.71
N GLY A 39 -5.33 0.86 5.54
CA GLY A 39 -5.40 -0.61 5.57
C GLY A 39 -5.95 -1.23 4.29
N VAL A 40 -5.69 -0.60 3.13
CA VAL A 40 -6.13 -1.11 1.83
C VAL A 40 -5.07 -2.07 1.24
N PRO A 41 -5.46 -3.28 0.79
CA PRO A 41 -4.54 -4.20 0.13
C PRO A 41 -4.00 -3.69 -1.22
N PHE A 42 -2.79 -4.11 -1.58
CA PHE A 42 -2.10 -3.64 -2.76
C PHE A 42 -2.08 -4.65 -3.92
N LEU A 43 -2.16 -4.12 -5.14
CA LEU A 43 -1.67 -4.77 -6.36
C LEU A 43 -0.50 -3.95 -6.91
N CYS A 44 0.69 -4.52 -6.80
CA CYS A 44 1.94 -3.84 -7.08
C CYS A 44 2.29 -3.88 -8.57
N TRP A 45 2.43 -2.68 -9.16
CA TRP A 45 2.86 -2.45 -10.54
C TRP A 45 3.99 -1.41 -10.59
N PRO A 46 5.18 -1.71 -10.04
CA PRO A 46 6.28 -0.76 -9.98
C PRO A 46 6.78 -0.34 -11.36
N CYS A 47 7.24 0.90 -11.47
CA CYS A 47 7.80 1.47 -12.69
C CYS A 47 9.33 1.56 -12.64
N PHE A 48 9.92 2.11 -11.56
CA PHE A 48 11.37 2.33 -11.46
C PHE A 48 11.87 2.53 -10.01
N ALA A 49 13.20 2.51 -9.84
CA ALA A 49 13.91 2.83 -8.59
C ALA A 49 13.49 1.99 -7.37
N ASP A 50 13.24 2.64 -6.24
CA ASP A 50 12.91 2.07 -4.94
C ASP A 50 11.53 1.39 -4.91
N GLN A 51 10.70 1.60 -5.94
CA GLN A 51 9.38 0.98 -6.05
C GLN A 51 9.44 -0.55 -6.09
N LEU A 52 10.51 -1.12 -6.66
CA LEU A 52 10.73 -2.58 -6.65
C LEU A 52 11.01 -3.08 -5.23
N TYR A 53 11.74 -2.31 -4.42
CA TYR A 53 11.97 -2.64 -3.02
C TYR A 53 10.67 -2.52 -2.21
N ALA A 54 9.91 -1.45 -2.41
CA ALA A 54 8.60 -1.27 -1.79
C ALA A 54 7.64 -2.42 -2.14
N GLN A 55 7.62 -2.88 -3.40
CA GLN A 55 6.86 -4.08 -3.80
C GLN A 55 7.27 -5.31 -2.99
N THR A 56 8.58 -5.58 -2.84
CA THR A 56 9.08 -6.71 -2.03
C THR A 56 8.63 -6.60 -0.57
N CYS A 57 8.68 -5.40 0.02
CA CYS A 57 8.16 -5.19 1.38
C CYS A 57 6.66 -5.49 1.47
N ILE A 58 5.87 -5.01 0.50
CA ILE A 58 4.41 -5.20 0.46
C ILE A 58 4.03 -6.67 0.30
N CYS A 59 4.65 -7.37 -0.65
CA CYS A 59 4.29 -8.74 -1.02
C CYS A 59 4.88 -9.78 -0.07
N ASP A 60 6.16 -9.64 0.27
CA ASP A 60 6.91 -10.74 0.89
C ASP A 60 7.07 -10.52 2.40
N ALA A 61 7.40 -9.30 2.82
CA ALA A 61 7.64 -8.99 4.24
C ALA A 61 6.34 -8.76 5.02
N TRP A 62 5.50 -7.85 4.55
CA TRP A 62 4.25 -7.47 5.23
C TRP A 62 3.07 -8.32 4.79
N LYS A 63 3.13 -8.91 3.59
CA LYS A 63 2.09 -9.77 3.02
C LYS A 63 0.72 -9.07 3.00
N ILE A 64 0.72 -7.82 2.53
CA ILE A 64 -0.46 -6.96 2.41
C ILE A 64 -0.88 -6.72 0.95
N GLY A 65 -0.27 -7.42 0.00
CA GLY A 65 -0.59 -7.27 -1.42
C GLY A 65 0.09 -8.32 -2.29
N LEU A 66 -0.23 -8.27 -3.58
CA LEU A 66 0.32 -9.15 -4.61
C LEU A 66 1.03 -8.34 -5.69
N LYS A 67 1.95 -8.98 -6.41
CA LYS A 67 2.55 -8.43 -7.62
C LYS A 67 1.94 -9.05 -8.88
N PHE A 68 1.96 -8.29 -9.96
CA PHE A 68 1.68 -8.84 -11.29
C PHE A 68 2.92 -9.52 -11.85
N GLU A 69 2.71 -10.66 -12.51
CA GLU A 69 3.73 -11.34 -13.29
C GLU A 69 3.68 -10.87 -14.76
N LYS A 70 4.87 -10.72 -15.35
CA LYS A 70 5.01 -10.39 -16.78
C LYS A 70 5.08 -11.67 -17.59
N ASP A 71 4.50 -11.64 -18.79
CA ASP A 71 4.69 -12.72 -19.76
C ASP A 71 6.10 -12.69 -20.37
N LYS A 72 6.36 -13.62 -21.30
CA LYS A 72 7.64 -13.73 -22.02
C LYS A 72 8.04 -12.47 -22.79
N ASP A 73 7.07 -11.63 -23.14
CA ASP A 73 7.26 -10.39 -23.90
C ASP A 73 7.38 -9.18 -22.96
N GLY A 74 7.37 -9.41 -21.65
CA GLY A 74 7.50 -8.38 -20.61
C GLY A 74 6.19 -7.65 -20.31
N LEU A 75 5.04 -8.15 -20.78
CA LEU A 75 3.74 -7.51 -20.65
C LEU A 75 2.91 -8.12 -19.52
N ILE A 76 2.14 -7.28 -18.83
CA ILE A 76 1.10 -7.73 -17.88
C ILE A 76 -0.20 -7.88 -18.67
N VAL A 77 -0.53 -9.12 -19.01
CA VAL A 77 -1.71 -9.42 -19.83
C VAL A 77 -3.00 -9.31 -19.01
N ARG A 78 -4.12 -9.08 -19.70
CA ARG A 78 -5.46 -8.97 -19.08
C ARG A 78 -5.79 -10.15 -18.15
N GLN A 79 -5.39 -11.35 -18.53
CA GLN A 79 -5.66 -12.55 -17.76
C GLN A 79 -4.96 -12.51 -16.40
N GLU A 80 -3.72 -12.03 -16.35
CA GLU A 80 -2.97 -11.86 -15.11
C GLU A 80 -3.65 -10.85 -14.18
N ILE A 81 -4.08 -9.70 -14.72
CA ILE A 81 -4.81 -8.68 -13.95
C ILE A 81 -6.07 -9.28 -13.31
N LYS A 82 -6.85 -10.03 -14.09
CA LYS A 82 -8.07 -10.69 -13.61
C LYS A 82 -7.77 -11.72 -12.52
N THR A 83 -6.74 -12.55 -12.72
CA THR A 83 -6.32 -13.56 -11.75
C THR A 83 -5.90 -12.91 -10.44
N LYS A 84 -5.03 -11.90 -10.47
CA LYS A 84 -4.53 -11.22 -9.27
C LYS A 84 -5.60 -10.45 -8.50
N ILE A 85 -6.54 -9.81 -9.20
CA ILE A 85 -7.72 -9.22 -8.54
C ILE A 85 -8.51 -10.31 -7.81
N THR A 86 -8.81 -11.43 -8.48
CA THR A 86 -9.60 -12.52 -7.88
C THR A 86 -8.88 -13.13 -6.68
N GLU A 87 -7.57 -13.36 -6.80
CA GLU A 87 -6.70 -13.88 -5.73
C GLU A 87 -6.68 -12.95 -4.51
N LEU A 88 -6.48 -11.65 -4.73
CA LEU A 88 -6.45 -10.65 -3.66
C LEU A 88 -7.76 -10.60 -2.88
N PHE A 89 -8.91 -10.57 -3.58
CA PHE A 89 -10.23 -10.52 -2.93
C PHE A 89 -10.65 -11.83 -2.27
N SER A 90 -10.02 -12.95 -2.64
CA SER A 90 -10.27 -14.25 -2.01
C SER A 90 -9.34 -14.52 -0.81
N SER A 91 -8.40 -13.60 -0.52
CA SER A 91 -7.40 -13.76 0.53
C SER A 91 -7.75 -12.95 1.78
N ASP A 92 -8.39 -13.60 2.74
CA ASP A 92 -8.67 -12.98 4.05
C ASP A 92 -7.37 -12.62 4.79
N SER A 93 -6.31 -13.42 4.64
CA SER A 93 -5.03 -13.19 5.30
C SER A 93 -4.35 -11.89 4.84
N ILE A 94 -4.39 -11.57 3.55
CA ILE A 94 -3.86 -10.30 3.03
C ILE A 94 -4.61 -9.11 3.64
N LYS A 95 -5.95 -9.20 3.66
CA LYS A 95 -6.80 -8.14 4.22
C LYS A 95 -6.54 -7.97 5.72
N GLU A 96 -6.46 -9.06 6.47
CA GLU A 96 -6.12 -9.02 7.90
C GLU A 96 -4.75 -8.42 8.16
N ASN A 97 -3.73 -8.77 7.37
CA ASN A 97 -2.39 -8.21 7.52
C ASN A 97 -2.38 -6.71 7.23
N ALA A 98 -3.12 -6.26 6.21
CA ALA A 98 -3.25 -4.84 5.89
C ALA A 98 -3.88 -4.06 7.06
N LEU A 99 -4.94 -4.60 7.68
CA LEU A 99 -5.59 -3.99 8.85
C LEU A 99 -4.68 -4.00 10.09
N LYS A 100 -3.98 -5.11 10.34
CA LYS A 100 -3.01 -5.21 11.46
C LYS A 100 -1.87 -4.20 11.29
N LEU A 101 -1.35 -4.04 10.07
CA LEU A 101 -0.28 -3.08 9.81
C LEU A 101 -0.78 -1.63 9.91
N ARG A 102 -1.99 -1.34 9.43
CA ARG A 102 -2.66 -0.05 9.63
C ARG A 102 -2.73 0.33 11.10
N ASP A 103 -3.18 -0.60 11.94
CA ASP A 103 -3.38 -0.33 13.37
C ASP A 103 -2.03 -0.06 14.06
N LYS A 104 -0.99 -0.83 13.73
CA LYS A 104 0.38 -0.57 14.19
C LYS A 104 0.93 0.78 13.72
N ALA A 105 0.68 1.14 12.46
CA ALA A 105 1.11 2.42 11.92
C ALA A 105 0.46 3.58 12.68
N ARG A 106 -0.85 3.51 12.93
CA ARG A 106 -1.61 4.50 13.72
C ARG A 106 -1.12 4.59 15.16
N GLU A 107 -0.90 3.46 15.81
CA GLU A 107 -0.36 3.41 17.18
C GLU A 107 1.04 4.03 17.27
N SER A 108 1.89 3.84 16.26
CA SER A 108 3.25 4.38 16.28
C SER A 108 3.29 5.91 16.29
N VAL A 109 2.31 6.55 15.63
CA VAL A 109 2.23 8.01 15.47
C VAL A 109 1.27 8.68 16.47
N SER A 110 0.45 7.92 17.19
CA SER A 110 -0.47 8.46 18.20
C SER A 110 0.29 9.13 19.34
N GLU A 111 -0.43 9.88 20.17
CA GLU A 111 0.17 10.47 21.37
C GLU A 111 0.79 9.37 22.24
N GLY A 112 2.05 9.59 22.62
CA GLY A 112 2.84 8.60 23.35
C GLY A 112 3.36 7.43 22.52
N GLY A 113 3.04 7.31 21.23
CA GLY A 113 3.53 6.28 20.32
C GLY A 113 5.04 6.34 20.06
N THR A 114 5.62 5.28 19.50
CA THR A 114 7.07 5.16 19.30
C THR A 114 7.63 6.28 18.41
N SER A 115 7.06 6.50 17.24
CA SER A 115 7.47 7.57 16.30
C SER A 115 7.27 8.95 16.91
N SER A 116 6.16 9.16 17.63
CA SER A 116 5.87 10.42 18.35
C SER A 116 6.90 10.73 19.44
N ARG A 117 7.32 9.73 20.22
CA ARG A 117 8.38 9.89 21.24
C ARG A 117 9.74 10.15 20.61
N LEU A 118 10.07 9.42 19.53
CA LEU A 118 11.36 9.58 18.85
C LEU A 118 11.51 10.98 18.25
N ILE A 119 10.48 11.50 17.57
CA ILE A 119 10.56 12.86 17.01
C ILE A 119 10.64 13.93 18.10
N LYS A 120 9.93 13.77 19.23
CA LYS A 120 10.06 14.67 20.39
C LYS A 120 11.48 14.63 20.95
N SER A 121 12.05 13.45 21.15
CA SER A 121 13.43 13.29 21.63
C SER A 121 14.45 13.94 20.69
N PHE A 122 14.28 13.77 19.38
CA PHE A 122 15.15 14.39 18.38
C PHE A 122 15.08 15.92 18.43
N ILE A 123 13.87 16.49 18.55
CA ILE A 123 13.66 17.94 18.70
C ILE A 123 14.38 18.48 19.94
N GLU A 124 14.30 17.78 21.07
CA GLU A 124 14.98 18.21 22.30
C GLU A 124 16.52 18.13 22.17
N GLN A 125 17.05 17.14 21.45
CA GLN A 125 18.50 17.04 21.19
C GLN A 125 19.02 18.18 20.31
N ILE A 126 18.24 18.66 19.34
CA ILE A 126 18.65 19.79 18.49
C ILE A 126 18.63 21.13 19.24
N LYS A 127 17.76 21.26 20.25
CA LYS A 127 17.67 22.48 21.07
C LYS A 127 18.79 22.59 22.11
N SER A 128 19.44 21.48 22.46
CA SER A 128 20.59 21.43 23.38
C SER A 128 21.87 21.92 22.74
#